data_AF-A0A3D3J2Z1-F1
#
_entry.id   AF-A0A3D3J2Z1-F1
#
_cell.length_a   1.000
_cell.length_b   1.000
_cell.length_c   1.000
_cell.angle_alpha   90.00
_cell.angle_beta   90.00
_cell.angle_gamma   90.00
#
_symmetry.space_group_name_H-M   'P 1'
#
loop_
_entity.id
_entity.type
_entity.pdbx_description
1 polymer ?
#
loop_
_entity_poly.entity_id
_entity_poly.type
_entity_poly.pdbx_seq_one_letter_code
_entity_poly.pdbx_strand_id
1 'polypeptide(L)'
;MKAHPSFAVAMERTLTEALQGRNTELFANSCNLGTIEESAGYINIPNVCKLGNGIYPYTMFGGKPAWEHKPWTRWEGLDNKGFLAEMVRVLKAEGLHPMFRDTSFLGFPSCFIIVPYFSDIFPGGKMAHREIKTLLPVVISWDGFPDLSDEEEQRILKFIRFKEYSILENQIAFLTGRQLSDTFNSFKVAAFIALKHGKYEVSRHFFDSMAQLAEDEKEKLYYRAMCRYLKLRGQGAEHDMALQAVKGFTTEEIAEIIEKDTSDLSTVLKRKFPKLHCYDCKACPLAGTDCTYPDTREILVKVARAMKEENVDQDKLLEELIKMW
;
A
#
# COMPACT_ATOMS: atom_id res chain seq x y z
N MET A 1 14.66 11.47 -0.04
CA MET A 1 15.03 12.62 -0.89
C MET A 1 14.02 13.74 -0.68
N LYS A 2 14.44 15.02 -0.64
CA LYS A 2 13.57 16.20 -0.65
C LYS A 2 14.18 17.31 -1.50
N ALA A 3 13.36 18.25 -1.93
CA ALA A 3 13.74 19.34 -2.81
C ALA A 3 13.21 20.68 -2.30
N HIS A 4 14.00 21.74 -2.54
CA HIS A 4 13.62 23.13 -2.32
C HIS A 4 14.60 24.05 -3.09
N PRO A 5 14.18 25.23 -3.60
CA PRO A 5 15.08 26.17 -4.26
C PRO A 5 16.31 26.57 -3.41
N SER A 6 16.13 26.77 -2.10
CA SER A 6 17.23 26.94 -1.14
C SER A 6 17.88 25.60 -0.76
N PHE A 7 19.20 25.50 -0.93
CA PHE A 7 20.00 24.32 -0.56
C PHE A 7 19.84 23.93 0.91
N ALA A 8 19.96 24.90 1.82
CA ALA A 8 19.87 24.65 3.26
C ALA A 8 18.52 24.04 3.64
N VAL A 9 17.42 24.56 3.07
CA VAL A 9 16.07 24.05 3.29
C VAL A 9 15.89 22.65 2.68
N ALA A 10 16.44 22.40 1.49
CA ALA A 10 16.37 21.06 0.88
C ALA A 10 17.08 20.00 1.74
N MET A 11 18.24 20.35 2.30
CA MET A 11 19.00 19.50 3.20
C MET A 11 18.26 19.27 4.53
N GLU A 12 17.77 20.33 5.17
CA GLU A 12 16.97 20.25 6.40
C GLU A 12 15.78 19.32 6.20
N ARG A 13 14.97 19.54 5.15
CA ARG A 13 13.81 18.70 4.82
C ARG A 13 14.19 17.25 4.58
N THR A 14 15.34 17.00 3.96
CA THR A 14 15.81 15.62 3.73
C THR A 14 16.08 14.91 5.05
N LEU A 15 16.68 15.58 6.02
CA LEU A 15 16.99 15.01 7.34
C LEU A 15 15.74 14.89 8.22
N THR A 16 14.85 15.88 8.21
CA THR A 16 13.61 15.83 9.02
C THR A 16 12.65 14.77 8.50
N GLU A 17 12.52 14.60 7.19
CA GLU A 17 11.73 13.49 6.63
C GLU A 17 12.33 12.12 6.97
N ALA A 18 13.66 11.99 6.95
CA ALA A 18 14.32 10.72 7.23
C ALA A 18 13.88 10.16 8.59
N LEU A 19 13.60 11.03 9.56
CA LEU A 19 13.20 10.67 10.92
C LEU A 19 11.73 10.95 11.23
N GLN A 20 10.91 11.34 10.25
CA GLN A 20 9.50 11.64 10.50
C GLN A 20 8.73 10.37 10.89
N GLY A 21 8.14 10.37 12.09
CA GLY A 21 7.31 9.28 12.59
C GLY A 21 8.07 7.99 12.92
N ARG A 22 9.40 8.01 12.96
CA ARG A 22 10.23 6.83 13.27
C ARG A 22 11.51 7.18 14.01
N ASN A 23 12.03 6.22 14.77
CA ASN A 23 13.34 6.36 15.41
C ASN A 23 14.48 6.03 14.42
N THR A 24 15.72 6.22 14.87
CA THR A 24 16.92 5.97 14.07
C THR A 24 17.10 4.51 13.68
N GLU A 25 16.70 3.57 14.54
CA GLU A 25 16.78 2.13 14.28
C GLU A 25 15.84 1.71 13.14
N LEU A 26 14.59 2.15 13.17
CA LEU A 26 13.62 1.92 12.10
C LEU A 26 14.06 2.58 10.79
N PHE A 27 14.66 3.77 10.85
CA PHE A 27 15.24 4.39 9.67
C PHE A 27 16.39 3.56 9.09
N ALA A 28 17.36 3.15 9.93
CA ALA A 28 18.53 2.40 9.50
C ALA A 28 18.18 1.04 8.89
N ASN A 29 17.09 0.41 9.34
CA ASN A 29 16.63 -0.89 8.85
C ASN A 29 15.58 -0.80 7.73
N SER A 30 15.24 0.40 7.25
CA SER A 30 14.19 0.57 6.22
C SER A 30 14.68 0.41 4.77
N CYS A 31 15.99 0.34 4.54
CA CYS A 31 16.58 0.34 3.20
C CYS A 31 17.34 -0.97 2.96
N ASN A 32 17.08 -1.60 1.82
CA ASN A 32 17.82 -2.77 1.35
C ASN A 32 18.71 -2.40 0.17
N LEU A 33 19.86 -3.06 0.04
CA LEU A 33 20.73 -2.93 -1.12
C LEU A 33 20.39 -4.01 -2.15
N GLY A 34 20.42 -3.66 -3.43
CA GLY A 34 20.23 -4.59 -4.53
C GLY A 34 20.89 -4.12 -5.81
N THR A 35 20.59 -4.82 -6.89
CA THR A 35 20.99 -4.50 -8.26
C THR A 35 20.20 -3.30 -8.82
N ILE A 36 20.63 -2.77 -9.97
CA ILE A 36 19.89 -1.73 -10.68
C ILE A 36 18.52 -2.25 -11.09
N GLU A 37 18.47 -3.48 -11.60
CA GLU A 37 17.27 -4.15 -12.07
C GLU A 37 16.24 -4.34 -10.94
N GLU A 38 16.67 -4.79 -9.76
CA GLU A 38 15.80 -4.93 -8.60
C GLU A 38 15.27 -3.57 -8.13
N SER A 39 16.13 -2.55 -8.09
CA SER A 39 15.73 -1.20 -7.69
C SER A 39 14.73 -0.54 -8.66
N ALA A 40 14.79 -0.91 -9.95
CA ALA A 40 13.87 -0.45 -10.98
C ALA A 40 12.54 -1.24 -11.02
N GLY A 41 12.33 -2.17 -10.09
CA GLY A 41 11.12 -2.97 -10.01
C GLY A 41 9.86 -2.11 -9.86
N TYR A 42 8.77 -2.53 -10.53
CA TYR A 42 7.50 -1.79 -10.57
C TYR A 42 6.92 -1.44 -9.19
N ILE A 43 7.06 -2.35 -8.23
CA ILE A 43 6.58 -2.17 -6.85
C ILE A 43 7.59 -1.37 -6.01
N ASN A 44 8.88 -1.48 -6.32
CA ASN A 44 9.93 -0.84 -5.55
C ASN A 44 9.91 0.68 -5.68
N ILE A 45 9.69 1.20 -6.89
CA ILE A 45 9.65 2.65 -7.16
C ILE A 45 8.59 3.34 -6.27
N PRO A 46 7.31 2.92 -6.25
CA PRO A 46 6.32 3.49 -5.34
C PRO A 46 6.68 3.38 -3.86
N ASN A 47 7.23 2.24 -3.41
CA ASN A 47 7.62 2.05 -2.02
C ASN A 47 8.70 3.07 -1.60
N VAL A 48 9.75 3.22 -2.41
CA VAL A 48 10.82 4.20 -2.19
C VAL A 48 10.28 5.63 -2.26
N CYS A 49 9.44 5.96 -3.23
CA CYS A 49 8.88 7.30 -3.39
C CYS A 49 7.96 7.71 -2.24
N LYS A 50 7.15 6.79 -1.70
CA LYS A 50 6.15 7.09 -0.66
C LYS A 50 6.71 7.01 0.74
N LEU A 51 7.57 6.04 1.02
CA LEU A 51 8.00 5.69 2.37
C LEU A 51 9.51 5.78 2.58
N GLY A 52 10.28 5.94 1.51
CA GLY A 52 11.74 5.78 1.54
C GLY A 52 12.18 4.36 1.88
N ASN A 53 11.26 3.39 1.94
CA ASN A 53 11.52 1.99 2.24
C ASN A 53 11.51 1.19 0.95
N GLY A 54 12.58 0.44 0.68
CA GLY A 54 12.71 -0.36 -0.52
C GLY A 54 14.16 -0.72 -0.83
N ILE A 55 14.39 -1.12 -2.07
CA ILE A 55 15.68 -1.55 -2.62
C ILE A 55 16.34 -0.36 -3.32
N TYR A 56 17.57 -0.07 -2.92
CA TYR A 56 18.43 0.92 -3.56
C TYR A 56 19.59 0.22 -4.27
N PRO A 57 20.00 0.69 -5.45
CA PRO A 57 21.09 0.05 -6.18
C PRO A 57 22.41 0.27 -5.43
N TYR A 58 23.20 -0.79 -5.23
CA TYR A 58 24.49 -0.68 -4.52
C TYR A 58 25.46 0.31 -5.19
N THR A 59 25.32 0.52 -6.50
CA THR A 59 26.10 1.50 -7.28
C THR A 59 25.84 2.95 -6.87
N MET A 60 24.75 3.24 -6.16
CA MET A 60 24.48 4.57 -5.61
C MET A 60 25.45 4.95 -4.48
N PHE A 61 25.98 3.95 -3.76
CA PHE A 61 26.79 4.16 -2.55
C PHE A 61 28.29 3.89 -2.74
N GLY A 62 28.70 3.43 -3.93
CA GLY A 62 30.08 3.07 -4.22
C GLY A 62 30.60 3.69 -5.52
N GLY A 63 31.93 3.79 -5.63
CA GLY A 63 32.59 4.25 -6.85
C GLY A 63 32.66 5.76 -7.01
N LYS A 64 32.92 6.21 -8.24
CA LYS A 64 33.01 7.63 -8.60
C LYS A 64 31.59 8.17 -8.85
N PRO A 65 31.18 9.29 -8.20
CA PRO A 65 29.91 9.95 -8.50
C PRO A 65 29.78 10.25 -10.00
N ALA A 66 28.61 9.97 -10.57
CA ALA A 66 28.33 10.28 -11.97
C ALA A 66 28.28 11.80 -12.24
N TRP A 67 28.04 12.60 -11.21
CA TRP A 67 28.03 14.06 -11.26
C TRP A 67 28.93 14.66 -10.19
N GLU A 68 29.65 15.71 -10.57
CA GLU A 68 30.37 16.56 -9.62
C GLU A 68 29.39 17.39 -8.80
N HIS A 69 29.64 17.54 -7.50
CA HIS A 69 28.83 18.38 -6.64
C HIS A 69 28.94 19.85 -7.08
N LYS A 70 27.80 20.46 -7.38
CA LYS A 70 27.69 21.88 -7.70
C LYS A 70 26.64 22.53 -6.80
N PRO A 71 27.01 23.46 -5.91
CA PRO A 71 26.04 24.27 -5.19
C PRO A 71 25.11 24.97 -6.18
N TRP A 72 23.79 24.85 -5.99
CA TRP A 72 22.85 25.52 -6.88
C TRP A 72 22.55 26.93 -6.38
N THR A 73 23.14 27.94 -7.02
CA THR A 73 22.92 29.37 -6.71
C THR A 73 21.83 30.00 -7.56
N ARG A 74 21.26 29.24 -8.51
CA ARG A 74 20.24 29.68 -9.49
C ARG A 74 19.02 30.39 -8.89
N TRP A 75 18.76 30.17 -7.61
CA TRP A 75 17.58 30.68 -6.90
C TRP A 75 17.93 31.77 -5.89
N GLU A 76 19.20 32.13 -5.73
CA GLU A 76 19.60 33.15 -4.76
C GLU A 76 18.97 34.51 -5.07
N GLY A 77 18.41 35.16 -4.04
CA GLY A 77 17.77 36.47 -4.16
C GLY A 77 16.36 36.46 -4.76
N LEU A 78 15.80 35.31 -5.13
CA LEU A 78 14.41 35.22 -5.59
C LEU A 78 13.44 35.06 -4.41
N ASP A 79 12.26 35.64 -4.55
CA ASP A 79 11.12 35.38 -3.68
C ASP A 79 10.32 34.15 -4.17
N ASN A 80 9.23 33.81 -3.49
CA ASN A 80 8.39 32.66 -3.87
C ASN A 80 7.81 32.77 -5.29
N LYS A 81 7.54 33.99 -5.75
CA LYS A 81 7.02 34.23 -7.11
C LYS A 81 8.12 33.98 -8.15
N GLY A 82 9.33 34.47 -7.88
CA GLY A 82 10.52 34.20 -8.68
C GLY A 82 10.87 32.70 -8.73
N PHE A 83 10.79 32.01 -7.59
CA PHE A 83 10.96 30.55 -7.54
C PHE A 83 9.97 29.82 -8.45
N LEU A 84 8.67 30.15 -8.36
CA LEU A 84 7.64 29.54 -9.18
C LEU A 84 7.88 29.79 -10.67
N ALA A 85 8.10 31.05 -11.07
CA ALA A 85 8.35 31.42 -12.46
C ALA A 85 9.56 30.65 -13.02
N GLU A 86 10.62 30.52 -12.24
CA GLU A 86 11.83 29.83 -12.67
C GLU A 86 11.66 28.31 -12.73
N MET A 87 10.92 27.70 -11.82
CA MET A 87 10.56 26.28 -11.88
C MET A 87 9.70 25.97 -13.11
N VAL A 88 8.70 26.80 -13.41
CA VAL A 88 7.88 26.67 -14.63
C VAL A 88 8.74 26.80 -15.89
N ARG A 89 9.70 27.74 -15.90
CA ARG A 89 10.64 27.90 -17.01
C ARG A 89 11.50 26.66 -17.23
N VAL A 90 12.00 26.04 -16.16
CA VAL A 90 12.76 24.78 -16.25
C VAL A 90 11.91 23.66 -16.85
N LEU A 91 10.69 23.45 -16.33
CA LEU A 91 9.79 22.42 -16.85
C LEU A 91 9.49 22.64 -18.34
N LYS A 92 9.23 23.88 -18.76
CA LYS A 92 8.99 24.24 -20.16
C LYS A 92 10.21 23.97 -21.05
N ALA A 93 11.41 24.27 -20.58
CA ALA A 93 12.65 23.99 -21.30
C ALA A 93 12.87 22.49 -21.52
N GLU A 94 12.38 21.64 -20.61
CA GLU A 94 12.37 20.18 -20.72
C GLU A 94 11.17 19.64 -21.53
N GLY A 95 10.32 20.51 -22.10
CA GLY A 95 9.13 20.10 -22.86
C GLY A 95 7.98 19.57 -21.99
N LEU A 96 7.99 19.87 -20.69
CA LEU A 96 6.96 19.45 -19.74
C LEU A 96 5.91 20.54 -19.57
N HIS A 97 4.65 20.11 -19.42
CA HIS A 97 3.49 20.99 -19.30
C HIS A 97 2.79 20.76 -17.95
N PRO A 98 3.16 21.53 -16.90
CA PRO A 98 2.52 21.40 -15.60
C PRO A 98 1.05 21.87 -15.67
N MET A 99 0.17 21.11 -15.04
CA MET A 99 -1.25 21.41 -14.85
C MET A 99 -1.46 21.79 -13.38
N PHE A 100 -2.11 22.92 -13.15
CA PHE A 100 -2.39 23.44 -11.81
C PHE A 100 -3.89 23.49 -11.56
N ARG A 101 -4.28 23.23 -10.32
CA ARG A 101 -5.65 23.40 -9.84
C ARG A 101 -5.63 24.06 -8.48
N ASP A 102 -6.40 25.12 -8.31
CA ASP A 102 -6.66 25.70 -7.00
C ASP A 102 -7.63 24.79 -6.23
N THR A 103 -7.23 24.42 -5.01
CA THR A 103 -8.02 23.58 -4.10
C THR A 103 -8.25 24.26 -2.75
N SER A 104 -8.30 25.59 -2.71
CA SER A 104 -8.43 26.41 -1.49
C SER A 104 -9.85 26.42 -0.88
N PHE A 105 -10.71 25.46 -1.23
CA PHE A 105 -12.12 25.37 -0.81
C PHE A 105 -12.32 25.03 0.67
N LEU A 106 -11.24 24.95 1.46
CA LEU A 106 -11.28 24.79 2.92
C LEU A 106 -10.85 26.06 3.66
N GLY A 107 -10.74 27.20 2.96
CA GLY A 107 -10.43 28.50 3.55
C GLY A 107 -8.94 28.78 3.76
N PHE A 108 -8.04 27.99 3.15
CA PHE A 108 -6.61 28.23 3.15
C PHE A 108 -5.98 27.96 1.78
N PRO A 109 -4.93 28.70 1.36
CA PRO A 109 -4.29 28.52 0.06
C PRO A 109 -3.79 27.10 -0.15
N SER A 110 -4.29 26.44 -1.19
CA SER A 110 -3.92 25.06 -1.55
C SER A 110 -3.93 24.90 -3.07
N CYS A 111 -3.02 24.08 -3.59
CA CYS A 111 -3.03 23.72 -5.00
C CYS A 111 -2.74 22.23 -5.20
N PHE A 112 -3.23 21.70 -6.32
CA PHE A 112 -2.91 20.38 -6.82
C PHE A 112 -2.20 20.52 -8.16
N ILE A 113 -1.00 19.95 -8.27
CA ILE A 113 -0.14 20.07 -9.46
C ILE A 113 0.09 18.69 -10.04
N ILE A 114 -0.12 18.54 -11.34
CA ILE A 114 0.21 17.35 -12.10
C ILE A 114 1.19 17.76 -13.20
N VAL A 115 2.33 17.07 -13.30
CA VAL A 115 3.27 17.23 -14.41
C VAL A 115 3.37 15.87 -15.10
N PRO A 116 2.65 15.64 -16.22
CA PRO A 116 2.66 14.36 -16.91
C PRO A 116 4.08 13.89 -17.22
N TYR A 117 4.36 12.61 -17.00
CA TYR A 117 5.67 11.96 -17.17
C TYR A 117 6.75 12.38 -16.17
N PHE A 118 6.44 13.26 -15.22
CA PHE A 118 7.40 13.75 -14.23
C PHE A 118 6.90 13.56 -12.78
N SER A 119 5.62 13.84 -12.51
CA SER A 119 5.03 13.69 -11.18
C SER A 119 4.38 12.32 -10.94
N ASP A 120 4.52 11.38 -11.89
CA ASP A 120 3.95 10.03 -11.78
C ASP A 120 4.74 9.19 -10.78
N ILE A 121 4.05 8.62 -9.78
CA ILE A 121 4.68 7.71 -8.79
C ILE A 121 4.72 6.28 -9.30
N PHE A 122 3.66 5.87 -10.01
CA PHE A 122 3.55 4.52 -10.54
C PHE A 122 4.09 4.48 -11.96
N PRO A 123 4.93 3.49 -12.30
CA PRO A 123 5.35 3.30 -13.67
C PRO A 123 4.12 3.08 -14.56
N GLY A 124 4.02 3.82 -15.66
CA GLY A 124 2.93 3.68 -16.61
C GLY A 124 2.97 2.35 -17.37
N GLY A 125 2.09 2.23 -18.38
CA GLY A 125 2.10 1.13 -19.34
C GLY A 125 1.16 -0.04 -19.00
N LYS A 126 1.42 -1.20 -19.61
CA LYS A 126 0.47 -2.34 -19.61
C LYS A 126 0.13 -2.85 -18.21
N MET A 127 1.09 -2.80 -17.28
CA MET A 127 0.88 -3.30 -15.92
C MET A 127 -0.05 -2.40 -15.11
N ALA A 128 0.20 -1.08 -15.09
CA ALA A 128 -0.69 -0.09 -14.49
C ALA A 128 -2.11 -0.17 -15.05
N HIS A 129 -2.25 -0.32 -16.38
CA HIS A 129 -3.56 -0.48 -17.00
C HIS A 129 -4.31 -1.74 -16.54
N ARG A 130 -3.60 -2.87 -16.44
CA ARG A 130 -4.17 -4.13 -15.94
C ARG A 130 -4.58 -4.02 -14.48
N GLU A 131 -3.77 -3.35 -13.67
CA GLU A 131 -4.07 -3.09 -12.27
C GLU A 131 -5.38 -2.32 -12.13
N ILE A 132 -5.50 -1.15 -12.79
CA ILE A 132 -6.70 -0.30 -12.73
C ILE A 132 -7.96 -1.08 -13.15
N LYS A 133 -7.87 -1.85 -14.24
CA LYS A 133 -8.98 -2.68 -14.71
C LYS A 133 -9.38 -3.80 -13.76
N THR A 134 -8.43 -4.33 -12.99
CA THR A 134 -8.67 -5.43 -12.05
C THR A 134 -9.19 -4.92 -10.71
N LEU A 135 -8.77 -3.73 -10.30
CA LEU A 135 -9.08 -3.15 -8.99
C LEU A 135 -10.59 -3.02 -8.77
N LEU A 136 -11.34 -2.42 -9.70
CA LEU A 136 -12.78 -2.20 -9.50
C LEU A 136 -13.56 -3.52 -9.27
N PRO A 137 -13.41 -4.56 -10.10
CA PRO A 137 -14.01 -5.87 -9.83
C PRO A 137 -13.57 -6.52 -8.52
N VAL A 138 -12.35 -6.27 -8.03
CA VAL A 138 -11.89 -6.75 -6.72
C VAL A 138 -12.64 -6.03 -5.60
N VAL A 139 -12.76 -4.70 -5.69
CA VAL A 139 -13.47 -3.88 -4.67
C VAL A 139 -14.93 -4.29 -4.54
N ILE A 140 -15.58 -4.64 -5.65
CA ILE A 140 -16.95 -5.15 -5.70
C ILE A 140 -17.04 -6.54 -5.04
N SER A 141 -16.10 -7.46 -5.31
CA SER A 141 -16.08 -8.77 -4.65
C SER A 141 -16.04 -8.64 -3.13
N TRP A 142 -15.38 -7.61 -2.60
CA TRP A 142 -15.37 -7.37 -1.16
C TRP A 142 -16.73 -7.02 -0.55
N ASP A 143 -17.74 -6.60 -1.34
CA ASP A 143 -19.09 -6.31 -0.80
C ASP A 143 -19.77 -7.56 -0.22
N GLY A 144 -19.48 -8.73 -0.78
CA GLY A 144 -20.06 -10.01 -0.35
C GLY A 144 -19.22 -10.77 0.67
N PHE A 145 -18.02 -10.30 1.04
CA PHE A 145 -17.08 -11.10 1.82
C PHE A 145 -17.63 -11.46 3.22
N PRO A 146 -17.50 -12.72 3.69
CA PRO A 146 -16.81 -13.86 3.08
C PRO A 146 -17.71 -14.78 2.21
N ASP A 147 -18.97 -14.42 1.96
CA ASP A 147 -19.90 -15.14 1.09
C ASP A 147 -19.59 -14.88 -0.39
N LEU A 148 -18.53 -15.49 -0.90
CA LEU A 148 -18.03 -15.25 -2.26
C LEU A 148 -18.17 -16.48 -3.16
N SER A 149 -18.29 -16.22 -4.46
CA SER A 149 -18.06 -17.24 -5.49
C SER A 149 -16.58 -17.58 -5.62
N ASP A 150 -16.28 -18.75 -6.16
CA ASP A 150 -14.90 -19.18 -6.40
C ASP A 150 -14.14 -18.21 -7.32
N GLU A 151 -14.82 -17.60 -8.30
CA GLU A 151 -14.20 -16.60 -9.18
C GLU A 151 -13.80 -15.33 -8.45
N GLU A 152 -14.63 -14.87 -7.50
CA GLU A 152 -14.36 -13.70 -6.68
C GLU A 152 -13.23 -13.94 -5.70
N GLU A 153 -13.20 -15.12 -5.06
CA GLU A 153 -12.10 -15.53 -4.19
C GLU A 153 -10.77 -15.57 -4.96
N GLN A 154 -10.77 -16.18 -6.16
CA GLN A 154 -9.60 -16.23 -7.02
C GLN A 154 -9.15 -14.84 -7.48
N ARG A 155 -10.10 -13.92 -7.71
CA ARG A 155 -9.82 -12.54 -8.08
C ARG A 155 -9.14 -11.79 -6.94
N ILE A 156 -9.66 -11.88 -5.72
CA ILE A 156 -9.08 -11.29 -4.52
C ILE A 156 -7.66 -11.85 -4.28
N LEU A 157 -7.51 -13.18 -4.30
CA LEU A 157 -6.20 -13.83 -4.10
C LEU A 157 -5.17 -13.36 -5.14
N LYS A 158 -5.52 -13.31 -6.42
CA LYS A 158 -4.62 -12.82 -7.47
C LYS A 158 -4.19 -11.38 -7.23
N PHE A 159 -5.11 -10.53 -6.80
CA PHE A 159 -4.82 -9.12 -6.57
C PHE A 159 -3.95 -8.89 -5.33
N ILE A 160 -4.21 -9.60 -4.22
CA ILE A 160 -3.35 -9.57 -3.03
C ILE A 160 -1.94 -10.03 -3.38
N ARG A 161 -1.78 -11.12 -4.14
CA ARG A 161 -0.46 -11.58 -4.62
C ARG A 161 0.25 -10.55 -5.48
N PHE A 162 -0.47 -9.83 -6.34
CA PHE A 162 0.11 -8.77 -7.16
C PHE A 162 0.62 -7.59 -6.30
N LYS A 163 -0.08 -7.29 -5.20
CA LYS A 163 0.24 -6.19 -4.29
C LYS A 163 1.08 -6.60 -3.08
N GLU A 164 1.46 -7.86 -2.95
CA GLU A 164 2.08 -8.41 -1.73
C GLU A 164 3.23 -7.56 -1.19
N TYR A 165 4.12 -7.13 -2.09
CA TYR A 165 5.30 -6.33 -1.75
C TYR A 165 5.06 -4.82 -1.75
N SER A 166 3.84 -4.34 -2.04
CA SER A 166 3.47 -2.94 -1.90
C SER A 166 3.20 -2.65 -0.43
N ILE A 167 4.01 -1.81 0.22
CA ILE A 167 3.97 -1.65 1.68
C ILE A 167 2.66 -1.01 2.17
N LEU A 168 2.09 -0.08 1.40
CA LEU A 168 0.79 0.54 1.73
C LEU A 168 -0.37 -0.16 1.02
N GLU A 169 -0.21 -0.43 -0.27
CA GLU A 169 -1.29 -0.97 -1.10
C GLU A 169 -1.57 -2.46 -0.85
N ASN A 170 -0.79 -3.17 -0.04
CA ASN A 170 -1.13 -4.52 0.37
C ASN A 170 -2.20 -4.56 1.48
N GLN A 171 -2.62 -3.43 2.03
CA GLN A 171 -3.64 -3.37 3.08
C GLN A 171 -5.04 -3.41 2.47
N ILE A 172 -5.92 -4.28 2.97
CA ILE A 172 -7.30 -4.36 2.46
C ILE A 172 -8.01 -3.02 2.60
N ALA A 173 -7.69 -2.24 3.64
CA ALA A 173 -8.25 -0.91 3.81
C ALA A 173 -7.91 0.05 2.67
N PHE A 174 -6.65 0.06 2.25
CA PHE A 174 -6.21 0.84 1.10
C PHE A 174 -6.85 0.34 -0.20
N LEU A 175 -6.91 -0.98 -0.38
CA LEU A 175 -7.44 -1.60 -1.59
C LEU A 175 -8.92 -1.36 -1.80
N THR A 176 -9.69 -1.40 -0.72
CA THR A 176 -11.15 -1.32 -0.78
C THR A 176 -11.70 0.06 -0.52
N GLY A 177 -10.88 0.97 0.04
CA GLY A 177 -11.34 2.24 0.58
C GLY A 177 -12.21 2.08 1.84
N ARG A 178 -12.23 0.89 2.46
CA ARG A 178 -12.97 0.59 3.69
C ARG A 178 -11.96 0.47 4.83
N GLN A 179 -12.01 1.33 5.85
CA GLN A 179 -11.06 1.30 6.97
C GLN A 179 -11.34 0.08 7.88
N LEU A 180 -10.90 -1.10 7.43
CA LEU A 180 -11.02 -2.37 8.12
C LEU A 180 -9.85 -2.59 9.08
N SER A 181 -10.11 -3.28 10.20
CA SER A 181 -9.08 -3.71 11.15
C SER A 181 -8.20 -4.84 10.60
N ASP A 182 -7.14 -5.17 11.35
CA ASP A 182 -6.24 -6.30 11.04
C ASP A 182 -6.91 -7.68 11.07
N THR A 183 -8.15 -7.78 11.56
CA THR A 183 -8.98 -8.97 11.35
C THR A 183 -9.03 -9.36 9.87
N PHE A 184 -9.04 -8.37 8.98
CA PHE A 184 -9.03 -8.52 7.52
C PHE A 184 -7.65 -8.34 6.89
N ASN A 185 -6.57 -8.65 7.61
CA ASN A 185 -5.21 -8.61 7.07
C ASN A 185 -5.11 -9.39 5.74
N SER A 186 -4.46 -8.80 4.75
CA SER A 186 -4.42 -9.34 3.39
C SER A 186 -3.71 -10.70 3.31
N PHE A 187 -2.64 -10.91 4.09
CA PHE A 187 -1.94 -12.19 4.13
C PHE A 187 -2.82 -13.27 4.75
N LYS A 188 -3.56 -12.94 5.82
CA LYS A 188 -4.52 -13.86 6.44
C LYS A 188 -5.62 -14.25 5.45
N VAL A 189 -6.21 -13.27 4.77
CA VAL A 189 -7.25 -13.49 3.75
C VAL A 189 -6.72 -14.36 2.61
N ALA A 190 -5.54 -14.03 2.07
CA ALA A 190 -4.92 -14.79 1.00
C ALA A 190 -4.55 -16.22 1.43
N ALA A 191 -4.04 -16.42 2.65
CA ALA A 191 -3.69 -17.72 3.20
C ALA A 191 -4.90 -18.65 3.25
N PHE A 192 -6.04 -18.17 3.76
CA PHE A 192 -7.26 -18.97 3.88
C PHE A 192 -7.99 -19.18 2.55
N ILE A 193 -8.00 -18.19 1.64
CA ILE A 193 -8.51 -18.41 0.28
C ILE A 193 -7.65 -19.47 -0.43
N ALA A 194 -6.31 -19.36 -0.36
CA ALA A 194 -5.43 -20.34 -0.97
C ALA A 194 -5.62 -21.74 -0.37
N LEU A 195 -5.78 -21.85 0.95
CA LEU A 195 -6.08 -23.12 1.64
C LEU A 195 -7.39 -23.73 1.14
N LYS A 196 -8.48 -22.94 1.09
CA LYS A 196 -9.79 -23.40 0.61
C LYS A 196 -9.71 -24.00 -0.81
N HIS A 197 -8.90 -23.39 -1.67
CA HIS A 197 -8.70 -23.82 -3.07
C HIS A 197 -7.60 -24.87 -3.26
N GLY A 198 -7.08 -25.48 -2.18
CA GLY A 198 -6.04 -26.51 -2.26
C GLY A 198 -4.68 -26.00 -2.76
N LYS A 199 -4.45 -24.68 -2.77
CA LYS A 199 -3.19 -24.05 -3.20
C LYS A 199 -2.20 -24.01 -2.04
N TYR A 200 -1.78 -25.19 -1.59
CA TYR A 200 -1.05 -25.34 -0.32
C TYR A 200 0.25 -24.54 -0.25
N GLU A 201 1.07 -24.53 -1.31
CA GLU A 201 2.32 -23.74 -1.33
C GLU A 201 2.06 -22.23 -1.26
N VAL A 202 1.01 -21.74 -1.93
CA VAL A 202 0.61 -20.32 -1.86
C VAL A 202 0.07 -19.98 -0.47
N SER A 203 -0.72 -20.87 0.11
CA SER A 203 -1.21 -20.69 1.49
C SER A 203 -0.05 -20.66 2.48
N ARG A 204 0.90 -21.59 2.33
CA ARG A 204 2.08 -21.72 3.19
C ARG A 204 2.93 -20.47 3.17
N HIS A 205 3.14 -19.89 1.99
CA HIS A 205 3.85 -18.64 1.80
C HIS A 205 3.29 -17.51 2.68
N PHE A 206 1.97 -17.30 2.65
CA PHE A 206 1.35 -16.26 3.47
C PHE A 206 1.36 -16.57 4.97
N PHE A 207 1.19 -17.84 5.36
CA PHE A 207 1.35 -18.23 6.77
C PHE A 207 2.79 -18.04 7.28
N ASP A 208 3.80 -18.28 6.43
CA ASP A 208 5.20 -18.06 6.78
C ASP A 208 5.48 -16.56 6.99
N SER A 209 5.00 -15.71 6.08
CA SER A 209 5.08 -14.25 6.25
C SER A 209 4.43 -13.78 7.56
N MET A 210 3.24 -14.30 7.89
CA MET A 210 2.59 -13.97 9.17
C MET A 210 3.38 -14.50 10.37
N ALA A 211 4.00 -15.68 10.29
CA ALA A 211 4.84 -16.23 11.36
C ALA A 211 6.10 -15.41 11.63
N GLN A 212 6.65 -14.74 10.61
CA GLN A 212 7.81 -13.85 10.74
C GLN A 212 7.43 -12.51 11.38
N LEU A 213 6.19 -12.06 11.17
CA LEU A 213 5.68 -10.77 11.65
C LEU A 213 4.94 -10.86 12.99
N ALA A 214 4.53 -12.05 13.43
CA ALA A 214 3.76 -12.25 14.65
C ALA A 214 4.58 -11.91 15.91
N GLU A 215 4.05 -11.00 16.72
CA GLU A 215 4.60 -10.66 18.04
C GLU A 215 4.09 -11.62 19.12
N ASP A 216 2.83 -12.06 19.02
CA ASP A 216 2.24 -13.03 19.94
C ASP A 216 2.78 -14.45 19.67
N GLU A 217 3.37 -15.06 20.69
CA GLU A 217 4.00 -16.38 20.56
C GLU A 217 2.99 -17.50 20.27
N LYS A 218 1.73 -17.36 20.70
CA LYS A 218 0.70 -18.37 20.41
C LYS A 218 0.28 -18.31 18.95
N GLU A 219 0.08 -17.12 18.38
CA GLU A 219 -0.17 -16.93 16.95
C GLU A 219 1.00 -17.44 16.11
N LYS A 220 2.22 -17.11 16.51
CA LYS A 220 3.45 -17.58 15.83
C LYS A 220 3.58 -19.09 15.83
N LEU A 221 3.28 -19.75 16.95
CA LEU A 221 3.22 -21.22 17.04
C LEU A 221 2.15 -21.79 16.10
N TYR A 222 0.96 -21.20 16.09
CA TYR A 222 -0.12 -21.58 15.19
C TYR A 222 0.29 -21.47 13.72
N TYR A 223 0.83 -20.33 13.28
CA TYR A 223 1.24 -20.11 11.89
C TYR A 223 2.35 -21.09 11.47
N ARG A 224 3.34 -21.34 12.33
CA ARG A 224 4.40 -22.33 12.06
C ARG A 224 3.85 -23.75 11.94
N ALA A 225 2.92 -24.13 12.81
CA ALA A 225 2.27 -25.43 12.75
C ALA A 225 1.40 -25.58 11.48
N MET A 226 0.70 -24.50 11.08
CA MET A 226 -0.01 -24.45 9.80
C MET A 226 0.93 -24.58 8.60
N CYS A 227 2.12 -23.94 8.64
CA CYS A 227 3.13 -24.11 7.59
C CYS A 227 3.58 -25.58 7.44
N ARG A 228 3.76 -26.31 8.55
CA ARG A 228 4.09 -27.74 8.53
C ARG A 228 2.96 -28.57 7.93
N TYR A 229 1.71 -28.31 8.35
CA TYR A 229 0.52 -28.96 7.80
C TYR A 229 0.45 -28.76 6.29
N LEU A 230 0.54 -27.51 5.83
CA LEU A 230 0.47 -27.14 4.42
C LEU A 230 1.61 -27.72 3.59
N LYS A 231 2.83 -27.80 4.13
CA LYS A 231 3.95 -28.48 3.48
C LYS A 231 3.64 -29.96 3.21
N LEU A 232 3.09 -30.67 4.19
CA LEU A 232 2.72 -32.07 4.03
C LEU A 232 1.59 -32.24 3.01
N ARG A 233 0.54 -31.40 3.09
CA ARG A 233 -0.55 -31.39 2.09
C ARG A 233 -0.03 -31.09 0.68
N GLY A 234 0.89 -30.15 0.53
CA GLY A 234 1.56 -29.82 -0.74
C GLY A 234 2.39 -30.97 -1.32
N GLN A 235 2.90 -31.86 -0.47
CA GLN A 235 3.60 -33.09 -0.87
C GLN A 235 2.67 -34.27 -1.16
N GLY A 236 1.35 -34.08 -1.08
CA GLY A 236 0.35 -35.11 -1.35
C GLY A 236 -0.05 -35.94 -0.14
N ALA A 237 0.30 -35.55 1.08
CA ALA A 237 -0.20 -36.22 2.27
C ALA A 237 -1.71 -36.01 2.43
N GLU A 238 -2.41 -37.08 2.83
CA GLU A 238 -3.83 -37.02 3.21
C GLU A 238 -4.05 -36.16 4.47
N HIS A 239 -5.27 -35.64 4.62
CA HIS A 239 -5.63 -34.72 5.71
C HIS A 239 -5.25 -35.24 7.09
N ASP A 240 -5.73 -36.43 7.45
CA ASP A 240 -5.55 -37.02 8.77
C ASP A 240 -4.08 -37.32 9.07
N MET A 241 -3.35 -37.80 8.06
CA MET A 241 -1.91 -38.06 8.19
C MET A 241 -1.13 -36.78 8.45
N ALA A 242 -1.44 -35.71 7.71
CA ALA A 242 -0.79 -34.41 7.91
C ALA A 242 -1.10 -33.84 9.30
N LEU A 243 -2.34 -33.97 9.77
CA LEU A 243 -2.76 -33.50 11.08
C LEU A 243 -2.08 -34.28 12.21
N GLN A 244 -2.04 -35.62 12.12
CA GLN A 244 -1.34 -36.47 13.09
C GLN A 244 0.15 -36.16 13.18
N ALA A 245 0.80 -35.96 12.02
CA ALA A 245 2.20 -35.55 11.99
C ALA A 245 2.41 -34.21 12.71
N VAL A 246 1.54 -33.22 12.48
CA VAL A 246 1.67 -31.88 13.11
C VAL A 246 1.39 -31.91 14.61
N LYS A 247 0.45 -32.75 15.08
CA LYS A 247 0.16 -32.97 16.52
C LYS A 247 1.43 -33.30 17.32
N GLY A 248 2.37 -34.05 16.74
CA GLY A 248 3.65 -34.38 17.39
C GLY A 248 4.64 -33.22 17.55
N PHE A 249 4.42 -32.07 16.90
CA PHE A 249 5.34 -30.92 16.89
C PHE A 249 4.72 -29.61 17.39
N THR A 250 3.54 -29.68 18.00
CA THR A 250 2.81 -28.51 18.52
C THR A 250 2.06 -28.87 19.81
N THR A 251 1.43 -27.89 20.45
CA THR A 251 0.59 -28.14 21.64
C THR A 251 -0.77 -28.67 21.23
N GLU A 252 -1.44 -29.40 22.14
CA GLU A 252 -2.79 -29.93 21.90
C GLU A 252 -3.76 -28.81 21.49
N GLU A 253 -3.73 -27.69 22.21
CA GLU A 253 -4.56 -26.52 21.90
C GLU A 253 -4.36 -26.02 20.46
N ILE A 254 -3.11 -25.91 19.99
CA ILE A 254 -2.83 -25.45 18.62
C ILE A 254 -3.26 -26.50 17.59
N ALA A 255 -3.10 -27.78 17.91
CA ALA A 255 -3.55 -28.86 17.04
C ALA A 255 -5.07 -28.86 16.86
N GLU A 256 -5.84 -28.64 17.93
CA GLU A 256 -7.30 -28.50 17.88
C GLU A 256 -7.72 -27.32 16.99
N ILE A 257 -7.02 -26.19 17.07
CA ILE A 257 -7.28 -25.03 16.19
C ILE A 257 -7.02 -25.38 14.73
N ILE A 258 -5.91 -26.08 14.43
CA ILE A 258 -5.59 -26.50 13.06
C ILE A 258 -6.65 -27.45 12.53
N GLU A 259 -7.03 -28.45 13.31
CA GLU A 259 -8.08 -29.41 12.97
C GLU A 259 -9.40 -28.69 12.64
N LYS A 260 -9.81 -27.75 13.49
CA LYS A 260 -10.99 -26.91 13.26
C LYS A 260 -10.88 -26.07 11.98
N ASP A 261 -9.72 -25.48 11.72
CA ASP A 261 -9.50 -24.63 10.56
C ASP A 261 -9.36 -25.41 9.23
N THR A 262 -9.07 -26.72 9.31
CA THR A 262 -8.77 -27.56 8.13
C THR A 262 -9.78 -28.68 7.86
N SER A 263 -10.73 -28.92 8.78
CA SER A 263 -11.77 -29.95 8.68
C SER A 263 -12.79 -29.71 7.56
N ASP A 264 -13.42 -28.54 7.52
CA ASP A 264 -14.31 -28.12 6.44
C ASP A 264 -13.80 -26.84 5.78
N LEU A 265 -13.19 -26.99 4.61
CA LEU A 265 -12.65 -25.88 3.84
C LEU A 265 -13.73 -25.05 3.14
N SER A 266 -14.93 -25.59 2.92
CA SER A 266 -16.00 -24.87 2.22
C SER A 266 -16.53 -23.69 3.03
N THR A 267 -16.53 -23.82 4.37
CA THR A 267 -16.99 -22.78 5.29
C THR A 267 -15.87 -22.06 6.05
N VAL A 268 -14.59 -22.34 5.75
CA VAL A 268 -13.45 -21.80 6.51
C VAL A 268 -13.45 -20.26 6.53
N LEU A 269 -13.73 -19.60 5.41
CA LEU A 269 -13.74 -18.12 5.37
C LEU A 269 -14.82 -17.54 6.29
N LYS A 270 -16.00 -18.17 6.36
CA LYS A 270 -17.10 -17.77 7.26
C LYS A 270 -16.75 -17.95 8.73
N ARG A 271 -15.94 -18.97 9.05
CA ARG A 271 -15.47 -19.22 10.42
C ARG A 271 -14.35 -18.26 10.83
N LYS A 272 -13.50 -17.84 9.88
CA LYS A 272 -12.32 -17.02 10.17
C LYS A 272 -12.58 -15.52 10.11
N PHE A 273 -13.57 -15.08 9.33
CA PHE A 273 -13.82 -13.67 9.12
C PHE A 273 -15.28 -13.32 9.37
N PRO A 274 -15.55 -12.22 10.08
CA PRO A 274 -16.91 -11.73 10.21
C PRO A 274 -17.44 -11.25 8.86
N LYS A 275 -18.75 -11.36 8.69
CA LYS A 275 -19.42 -10.93 7.46
C LYS A 275 -19.43 -9.42 7.32
N LEU A 276 -19.06 -8.93 6.13
CA LEU A 276 -19.25 -7.54 5.78
C LEU A 276 -20.74 -7.31 5.41
N HIS A 277 -21.36 -6.31 6.03
CA HIS A 277 -22.75 -5.92 5.78
C HIS A 277 -22.84 -4.64 4.92
N CYS A 278 -21.93 -4.49 3.96
CA CYS A 278 -21.90 -3.32 3.08
C CYS A 278 -23.19 -3.24 2.23
N TYR A 279 -23.79 -2.08 1.98
CA TYR A 279 -23.45 -0.74 2.47
C TYR A 279 -24.34 -0.25 3.64
N ASP A 280 -25.11 -1.13 4.29
CA ASP A 280 -25.91 -0.75 5.46
C ASP A 280 -25.05 -0.64 6.72
N CYS A 281 -24.25 0.43 6.76
CA CYS A 281 -23.29 0.64 7.84
C CYS A 281 -23.97 0.96 9.18
N LYS A 282 -25.25 1.36 9.19
CA LYS A 282 -25.99 1.65 10.43
C LYS A 282 -26.36 0.37 11.18
N ALA A 283 -26.68 -0.69 10.44
CA ALA A 283 -26.99 -2.01 10.99
C ALA A 283 -25.77 -2.95 11.01
N CYS A 284 -24.60 -2.49 10.57
CA CYS A 284 -23.41 -3.33 10.47
C CYS A 284 -22.77 -3.56 11.85
N PRO A 285 -22.61 -4.82 12.30
CA PRO A 285 -22.00 -5.14 13.59
C PRO A 285 -20.49 -4.79 13.66
N LEU A 286 -19.88 -4.49 12.51
CA LEU A 286 -18.46 -4.12 12.42
C LEU A 286 -18.22 -2.61 12.53
N ALA A 287 -19.29 -1.80 12.48
CA ALA A 287 -19.16 -0.35 12.55
C ALA A 287 -18.61 0.07 13.91
N GLY A 288 -17.48 0.79 13.90
CA GLY A 288 -16.79 1.26 15.12
C GLY A 288 -15.93 0.20 15.83
N THR A 289 -15.89 -1.04 15.33
CA THR A 289 -15.05 -2.12 15.85
C THR A 289 -14.01 -2.52 14.82
N ASP A 290 -14.40 -3.36 13.86
CA ASP A 290 -13.55 -3.83 12.76
C ASP A 290 -13.65 -2.94 11.51
N CYS A 291 -14.50 -1.90 11.51
CA CYS A 291 -14.70 -1.01 10.37
C CYS A 291 -15.05 0.43 10.81
N THR A 292 -14.23 1.41 10.43
CA THR A 292 -14.46 2.86 10.68
C THR A 292 -14.85 3.63 9.42
N TYR A 293 -15.33 2.93 8.39
CA TYR A 293 -15.81 3.55 7.15
C TYR A 293 -16.88 4.64 7.35
N PRO A 294 -17.86 4.52 8.29
CA PRO A 294 -18.83 5.60 8.52
C PRO A 294 -18.20 6.96 8.85
N ASP A 295 -17.16 6.96 9.69
CA ASP A 295 -16.46 8.18 10.10
C ASP A 295 -15.71 8.80 8.92
N THR A 296 -15.02 7.96 8.14
CA THR A 296 -14.34 8.38 6.92
C THR A 296 -15.33 8.95 5.90
N ARG A 297 -16.48 8.29 5.73
CA ARG A 297 -17.54 8.75 4.84
C ARG A 297 -18.09 10.12 5.28
N GLU A 298 -18.27 10.34 6.58
CA GLU A 298 -18.71 11.63 7.09
C GLU A 298 -17.73 12.75 6.73
N ILE A 299 -16.43 12.51 6.90
CA ILE A 299 -15.37 13.46 6.52
C ILE A 299 -15.42 13.73 5.02
N LEU A 300 -15.48 12.68 4.18
CA LEU A 300 -15.54 12.83 2.72
C LEU A 300 -16.76 13.64 2.27
N VAL A 301 -17.93 13.42 2.88
CA VAL A 301 -19.14 14.19 2.58
C VAL A 301 -18.99 15.65 3.01
N LYS A 302 -18.40 15.94 4.17
CA LYS A 302 -18.13 17.32 4.61
C LYS A 302 -17.19 18.04 3.66
N VAL A 303 -16.08 17.40 3.27
CA VAL A 303 -15.10 17.95 2.31
C VAL A 303 -15.75 18.19 0.95
N ALA A 304 -16.56 17.24 0.45
CA ALA A 304 -17.26 17.39 -0.82
C ALA A 304 -18.30 18.53 -0.81
N ARG A 305 -18.95 18.79 0.34
CA ARG A 305 -19.86 19.94 0.51
C ARG A 305 -19.08 21.25 0.45
N ALA A 306 -18.01 21.37 1.22
CA ALA A 306 -17.15 22.57 1.21
C ALA A 306 -16.62 22.88 -0.20
N MET A 307 -16.16 21.84 -0.92
CA MET A 307 -15.73 21.96 -2.31
C MET A 307 -16.83 22.50 -3.24
N LYS A 308 -18.09 22.08 -3.02
CA LYS A 308 -19.24 22.54 -3.81
C LYS A 308 -19.66 23.97 -3.45
N GLU A 309 -19.55 24.35 -2.17
CA GLU A 309 -19.98 25.65 -1.64
C GLU A 309 -19.02 26.79 -2.05
N GLU A 310 -17.71 26.60 -1.87
CA GLU A 310 -16.71 27.64 -2.16
C GLU A 310 -16.47 27.84 -3.66
N ASN A 311 -16.78 26.83 -4.50
CA ASN A 311 -16.63 26.83 -5.96
C ASN A 311 -15.43 27.66 -6.47
N VAL A 312 -14.23 27.27 -6.03
CA VAL A 312 -13.01 28.06 -6.22
C VAL A 312 -12.76 28.36 -7.70
N ASP A 313 -12.69 29.65 -8.02
CA ASP A 313 -12.44 30.15 -9.36
C ASP A 313 -11.01 29.81 -9.83
N GLN A 314 -10.91 29.13 -10.96
CA GLN A 314 -9.64 28.74 -11.57
C GLN A 314 -9.08 29.85 -12.49
N ASP A 315 -9.90 30.82 -12.91
CA ASP A 315 -9.50 31.88 -13.83
C ASP A 315 -8.46 32.79 -13.18
N LYS A 316 -8.63 33.10 -11.88
CA LYS A 316 -7.65 33.86 -11.12
C LYS A 316 -6.27 33.19 -11.12
N LEU A 317 -6.22 31.88 -10.87
CA LEU A 317 -4.96 31.11 -10.91
C LEU A 317 -4.35 31.12 -12.31
N LEU A 318 -5.19 30.96 -13.35
CA LEU A 318 -4.76 31.01 -14.73
C LEU A 318 -4.15 32.37 -15.10
N GLU A 319 -4.78 33.49 -14.72
CA GLU A 319 -4.26 34.82 -14.95
C GLU A 319 -2.90 35.06 -14.29
N GLU A 320 -2.69 34.53 -13.09
CA GLU A 320 -1.40 34.60 -12.40
C GLU A 320 -0.33 33.78 -13.11
N LEU A 321 -0.67 32.58 -13.58
CA LEU A 321 0.25 31.70 -14.29
C LEU A 321 0.62 32.24 -15.68
N ILE A 322 -0.33 32.83 -16.41
CA ILE A 322 -0.07 33.45 -17.73
C ILE A 322 0.97 34.58 -17.61
N LYS A 323 0.94 35.35 -16.52
CA LYS A 323 1.94 36.42 -16.29
C LYS A 323 3.36 35.88 -16.08
N MET A 324 3.51 34.59 -15.80
CA MET A 324 4.80 33.92 -15.59
C MET A 324 5.28 33.13 -16.83
N TRP A 325 4.46 33.07 -17.89
CA TRP A 325 4.65 32.19 -19.05
C TRP A 325 5.38 32.80 -20.25
#